data_AF-A0A816ILB6-F1
#
_entry.id   AF-A0A816ILB6-F1
#
_cell.length_a   1.000
_cell.length_b   1.000
_cell.length_c   1.000
_cell.angle_alpha   90.00
_cell.angle_beta   90.00
_cell.angle_gamma   90.00
#
_symmetry.space_group_name_H-M   'P 1'
#
loop_
_entity.id
_entity.type
_entity.pdbx_description
1 polymer ?
#
loop_
_entity_poly.entity_id
_entity_poly.type
_entity_poly.pdbx_seq_one_letter_code
_entity_poly.pdbx_strand_id
1 'polypeptide(L)'
;LQKRSIYLNHIISVSIAREEMGQIQYSDKYFDDTFEYRHVVLPPDTAKLLPKNRLLSENEWRAIGVQQSRGWVHYAIHRPEPHIMLFRRTLNYQQPQQQQENHAQNVLAK
;
A
#
# COMPACT_ATOMS: atom_id res chain seq x y z
N LEU A 1 -14.22 9.27 -16.65
CA LEU A 1 -13.15 8.74 -15.77
C LEU A 1 -13.20 9.28 -14.32
N GLN A 2 -14.34 9.81 -13.85
CA GLN A 2 -14.44 10.51 -12.54
C GLN A 2 -15.19 9.71 -11.45
N LYS A 3 -15.69 8.50 -11.78
CA LYS A 3 -16.55 7.72 -10.88
C LYS A 3 -15.79 6.77 -9.93
N ARG A 4 -14.55 6.38 -10.24
CA ARG A 4 -13.73 5.52 -9.34
C ARG A 4 -13.19 6.26 -8.11
N SER A 5 -13.10 7.59 -8.15
CA SER A 5 -12.60 8.40 -7.02
C SER A 5 -13.60 8.53 -5.87
N ILE A 6 -14.92 8.37 -6.13
CA ILE A 6 -15.97 8.68 -5.16
C ILE A 6 -16.21 7.49 -4.21
N TYR A 7 -16.12 6.26 -4.71
CA TYR A 7 -16.30 5.05 -3.89
C TYR A 7 -15.16 4.85 -2.88
N LEU A 8 -13.93 5.24 -3.24
CA LEU A 8 -12.80 5.18 -2.31
C LEU A 8 -12.99 6.18 -1.15
N ASN A 9 -13.46 7.39 -1.45
CA ASN A 9 -13.75 8.41 -0.43
C ASN A 9 -14.84 7.96 0.55
N HIS A 10 -15.90 7.29 0.08
CA HIS A 10 -17.01 6.89 0.95
C HIS A 10 -16.67 5.70 1.87
N ILE A 11 -15.87 4.74 1.39
CA ILE A 11 -15.44 3.58 2.20
C ILE A 11 -14.45 4.02 3.29
N ILE A 12 -13.54 4.95 2.98
CA ILE A 12 -12.49 5.36 3.93
C ILE A 12 -13.08 6.16 5.11
N SER A 13 -14.04 7.06 4.88
CA SER A 13 -14.60 7.89 5.97
C SER A 13 -15.42 7.11 7.01
N VAL A 14 -15.94 5.92 6.67
CA VAL A 14 -16.80 5.13 7.57
C VAL A 14 -15.99 4.27 8.54
N SER A 15 -14.77 3.86 8.19
CA SER A 15 -13.94 2.97 9.03
C SER A 15 -13.05 3.70 10.06
N ILE A 16 -12.84 5.02 9.91
CA ILE A 16 -11.90 5.81 10.73
C ILE A 16 -12.49 6.22 12.12
N ALA A 17 -13.78 6.02 12.36
CA ALA A 17 -14.49 6.60 13.50
C ALA A 17 -14.28 5.94 14.89
N ARG A 18 -13.27 5.08 15.11
CA ARG A 18 -13.03 4.51 16.46
C ARG A 18 -11.54 4.29 16.74
N GLU A 19 -11.00 5.20 17.55
CA GLU A 19 -9.93 5.03 18.54
C GLU A 19 -8.87 3.94 18.31
N GLU A 20 -7.86 4.24 17.49
CA GLU A 20 -6.47 3.80 17.73
C GLU A 20 -5.51 4.90 17.27
N MET A 21 -5.52 6.04 17.96
CA MET A 21 -4.77 7.24 17.54
C MET A 21 -3.23 7.12 17.67
N GLY A 22 -2.70 5.97 18.09
CA GLY A 22 -1.27 5.73 18.27
C GLY A 22 -0.67 4.69 17.32
N GLN A 23 -1.48 3.94 16.58
CA GLN A 23 -1.00 2.83 15.76
C GLN A 23 -1.21 3.08 14.27
N ILE A 24 -0.25 2.65 13.46
CA ILE A 24 -0.35 2.66 12.01
C ILE A 24 -1.35 1.56 11.60
N GLN A 25 -2.44 1.95 10.94
CA GLN A 25 -3.44 1.01 10.45
C GLN A 25 -3.21 0.70 8.97
N TYR A 26 -3.40 -0.57 8.60
CA TYR A 26 -3.22 -1.06 7.25
C TYR A 26 -4.58 -1.52 6.70
N SER A 27 -4.95 -1.05 5.52
CA SER A 27 -6.17 -1.52 4.87
C SER A 27 -6.02 -2.91 4.28
N ASP A 28 -7.16 -3.52 3.98
CA ASP A 28 -7.22 -4.64 3.06
C ASP A 28 -6.63 -4.28 1.70
N LYS A 29 -6.09 -5.29 1.02
CA LYS A 29 -5.57 -5.12 -0.34
C LYS A 29 -6.72 -5.16 -1.34
N TYR A 30 -6.67 -4.28 -2.31
CA TYR A 30 -7.55 -4.31 -3.47
C TYR A 30 -6.72 -4.38 -4.76
N PHE A 31 -7.27 -4.98 -5.79
CA PHE A 31 -6.53 -5.37 -6.99
C PHE A 31 -7.26 -4.87 -8.23
N ASP A 32 -6.51 -4.33 -9.20
CA ASP A 32 -6.95 -4.19 -10.60
C ASP A 32 -6.17 -5.23 -11.45
N ASP A 33 -6.32 -5.21 -12.77
CA ASP A 33 -5.64 -6.14 -13.69
C ASP A 33 -4.10 -5.99 -13.71
N THR A 34 -3.55 -4.89 -13.20
CA THR A 34 -2.11 -4.55 -13.30
C THR A 34 -1.43 -4.34 -11.95
N PHE A 35 -2.16 -3.87 -10.93
CA PHE A 35 -1.60 -3.45 -9.65
C PHE A 35 -2.42 -3.97 -8.48
N GLU A 36 -1.73 -4.27 -7.38
CA GLU A 36 -2.32 -4.33 -6.05
C GLU A 36 -2.15 -2.98 -5.35
N TYR A 37 -3.17 -2.60 -4.58
CA TYR A 37 -3.25 -1.35 -3.86
C TYR A 37 -3.59 -1.60 -2.39
N ARG A 38 -3.14 -0.68 -1.55
CA ARG A 38 -3.45 -0.64 -0.12
C ARG A 38 -3.33 0.81 0.34
N HIS A 39 -4.14 1.21 1.30
CA HIS A 39 -3.93 2.46 2.02
C HIS A 39 -3.43 2.18 3.43
N VAL A 40 -2.61 3.10 3.93
CA VAL A 40 -2.09 3.08 5.30
C VAL A 40 -2.55 4.35 5.98
N VAL A 41 -3.18 4.21 7.14
CA VAL A 41 -3.64 5.33 7.95
C VAL A 41 -2.59 5.55 9.03
N LEU A 42 -1.95 6.72 8.98
CA LEU A 42 -0.95 7.13 9.94
C LEU A 42 -1.59 7.82 11.14
N PRO A 43 -0.98 7.71 12.33
CA PRO A 43 -1.32 8.56 13.47
C PRO A 43 -1.26 10.06 13.08
N PRO A 44 -2.18 10.89 13.57
CA PRO A 44 -2.23 12.31 13.23
C PRO A 44 -0.92 13.05 13.48
N ASP A 45 -0.16 12.64 14.51
CA ASP A 45 1.11 13.27 14.86
C ASP A 45 2.24 12.91 13.89
N THR A 46 2.24 11.69 13.36
CA THR A 46 3.20 11.31 12.29
C THR A 46 2.84 12.00 10.97
N ALA A 47 1.55 12.09 10.66
CA ALA A 47 1.07 12.72 9.43
C ALA A 47 1.44 14.22 9.33
N LYS A 48 1.48 14.93 10.46
CA LYS A 48 1.90 16.35 10.51
C LYS A 48 3.36 16.56 10.10
N LEU A 49 4.21 15.55 10.29
CA LEU A 49 5.65 15.61 9.96
C LEU A 49 5.91 15.32 8.47
N LEU A 50 4.91 14.87 7.72
CA LEU A 50 5.08 14.50 6.32
C LEU A 50 5.17 15.72 5.37
N PRO A 51 6.01 15.64 4.33
CA PRO A 51 6.02 16.65 3.28
C PRO A 51 4.72 16.60 2.45
N LYS A 52 3.95 17.70 2.46
CA LYS A 52 2.64 17.78 1.79
C LYS A 52 2.70 17.86 0.26
N ASN A 53 3.89 18.15 -0.31
CA ASN A 53 4.08 18.42 -1.72
C ASN A 53 4.92 17.34 -2.44
N ARG A 54 5.30 16.26 -1.75
CA ARG A 54 6.20 15.25 -2.32
C ARG A 54 5.78 13.84 -1.91
N LEU A 55 5.90 12.90 -2.84
CA LEU A 55 5.80 11.47 -2.57
C LEU A 55 7.02 11.00 -1.78
N LEU A 56 6.82 9.93 -1.00
CA LEU A 56 7.88 9.36 -0.16
C LEU A 56 8.49 8.15 -0.86
N SER A 57 9.81 8.07 -0.85
CA SER A 57 10.55 6.87 -1.26
C SER A 57 10.43 5.75 -0.21
N GLU A 58 10.81 4.53 -0.59
CA GLU A 58 10.78 3.37 0.32
C GLU A 58 11.47 3.61 1.65
N ASN A 59 12.65 4.22 1.62
CA ASN A 59 13.40 4.50 2.85
C ASN A 59 12.68 5.52 3.74
N GLU A 60 12.02 6.51 3.14
CA GLU A 60 11.37 7.59 3.88
C GLU A 60 10.07 7.12 4.56
N TRP A 61 9.22 6.36 3.85
CA TRP A 61 8.02 5.83 4.49
C TRP A 61 8.34 4.70 5.49
N ARG A 62 9.45 3.97 5.31
CA ARG A 62 9.92 3.03 6.35
C ARG A 62 10.44 3.76 7.59
N ALA A 63 11.10 4.90 7.43
CA ALA A 63 11.64 5.68 8.54
C ALA A 63 10.56 6.25 9.47
N ILE A 64 9.36 6.55 8.93
CA ILE A 64 8.20 6.99 9.72
C ILE A 64 7.45 5.83 10.41
N GLY A 65 7.92 4.59 10.27
CA GLY A 65 7.37 3.41 10.93
C GLY A 65 6.41 2.58 10.08
N VAL A 66 6.15 2.92 8.81
CA VAL A 66 5.32 2.08 7.94
C VAL A 66 6.07 0.79 7.61
N GLN A 67 5.46 -0.34 7.93
CA GLN A 67 6.04 -1.67 7.72
C GLN A 67 5.19 -2.47 6.74
N GLN A 68 5.75 -2.74 5.56
CA GLN A 68 5.14 -3.61 4.56
C GLN A 68 6.22 -4.35 3.75
N SER A 69 5.77 -5.34 2.96
CA SER A 69 6.63 -6.11 2.06
C SER A 69 7.36 -5.20 1.05
N ARG A 70 8.34 -5.74 0.33
CA ARG A 70 9.04 -4.98 -0.72
C ARG A 70 8.13 -4.71 -1.93
N GLY A 71 8.44 -3.64 -2.65
CA GLY A 71 7.82 -3.28 -3.93
C GLY A 71 6.62 -2.35 -3.87
N TRP A 72 6.23 -1.90 -2.68
CA TRP A 72 5.18 -0.92 -2.55
C TRP A 72 5.70 0.49 -2.82
N VAL A 73 4.95 1.22 -3.63
CA VAL A 73 5.26 2.58 -4.05
C VAL A 73 4.15 3.51 -3.59
N HIS A 74 4.51 4.54 -2.82
CA HIS A 74 3.60 5.64 -2.50
C HIS A 74 3.37 6.46 -3.77
N TYR A 75 2.17 6.36 -4.36
CA TYR A 75 1.92 6.87 -5.72
C TYR A 75 1.08 8.14 -5.77
N ALA A 76 0.34 8.46 -4.70
CA ALA A 76 -0.54 9.61 -4.66
C ALA A 76 -0.71 10.14 -3.24
N ILE A 77 -0.79 11.47 -3.12
CA ILE A 77 -1.11 12.16 -1.88
C ILE A 77 -2.60 12.44 -1.85
N HIS A 78 -3.28 11.97 -0.80
CA HIS A 78 -4.69 12.26 -0.58
C HIS A 78 -4.84 13.61 0.14
N ARG A 79 -5.17 14.66 -0.61
CA ARG A 79 -5.21 16.04 -0.08
C ARG A 79 -6.24 16.26 1.04
N PRO A 80 -7.47 15.71 0.98
CA PRO A 80 -8.45 15.88 2.05
C PRO A 80 -8.00 15.30 3.40
N GLU A 81 -7.32 14.15 3.35
CA GLU A 81 -6.90 13.40 4.54
C GLU A 81 -5.43 12.97 4.39
N PRO A 82 -4.46 13.85 4.71
CA PRO A 82 -3.02 13.63 4.48
C PRO A 82 -2.42 12.53 5.37
N HIS A 83 -3.16 12.09 6.39
CA HIS A 83 -2.82 10.95 7.22
C HIS A 83 -3.05 9.62 6.51
N ILE A 84 -3.68 9.62 5.32
CA ILE A 84 -3.86 8.45 4.49
C ILE A 84 -2.79 8.41 3.41
N MET A 85 -1.95 7.40 3.46
CA MET A 85 -0.94 7.10 2.45
C MET A 85 -1.45 6.04 1.46
N LEU A 86 -1.35 6.33 0.17
CA LEU A 86 -1.80 5.44 -0.90
C LEU A 86 -0.63 4.69 -1.53
N PHE A 87 -0.61 3.37 -1.38
CA PHE A 87 0.42 2.51 -1.94
C PHE A 87 -0.11 1.68 -3.09
N ARG A 88 0.75 1.46 -4.09
CA ARG A 88 0.54 0.49 -5.17
C ARG A 88 1.77 -0.39 -5.36
N ARG A 89 1.58 -1.63 -5.78
CA ARG A 89 2.65 -2.57 -6.17
C ARG A 89 2.19 -3.32 -7.41
N THR A 90 3.09 -3.62 -8.33
CA THR A 90 2.76 -4.45 -9.50
C THR A 90 2.42 -5.87 -9.06
N LEU A 91 1.39 -6.50 -9.63
CA LEU A 91 1.05 -7.89 -9.30
C LEU A 91 2.21 -8.86 -9.58
N ASN A 92 3.00 -8.55 -10.62
CA ASN A 92 4.19 -9.30 -10.99
C ASN A 92 5.47 -8.83 -10.28
N TYR A 93 5.36 -8.13 -9.14
CA TYR A 93 6.53 -7.79 -8.30
C TYR A 93 7.05 -9.07 -7.63
N GLN A 94 7.68 -9.92 -8.44
CA GLN A 94 8.58 -10.99 -8.07
C GLN A 94 8.14 -11.87 -6.87
N GLN A 95 7.43 -12.96 -7.15
CA GLN A 95 7.93 -14.27 -6.72
C GLN A 95 8.78 -14.85 -7.87
N PRO A 96 10.08 -14.52 -8.00
CA PRO A 96 10.94 -15.25 -8.90
C PRO A 96 11.42 -16.50 -8.14
N GLN A 97 10.52 -17.44 -7.81
CA GLN A 97 11.00 -18.70 -7.20
C GLN A 97 10.10 -19.95 -7.24
N GLN A 98 8.91 -19.96 -7.84
CA GLN A 98 8.13 -21.23 -7.93
C GLN A 98 8.02 -21.83 -9.33
N GLN A 99 8.46 -21.13 -10.38
CA GLN A 99 8.46 -21.70 -11.75
C GLN A 99 9.68 -22.60 -12.03
N GLN A 100 10.77 -22.47 -11.28
CA GLN A 100 12.00 -23.26 -11.51
C GLN A 100 12.04 -24.59 -10.73
N GLU A 101 11.41 -24.69 -9.54
CA GLU A 101 11.36 -25.95 -8.79
C GLU A 101 10.46 -27.01 -9.45
N ASN A 102 9.34 -26.59 -10.06
CA ASN A 102 8.46 -27.51 -10.78
C ASN A 102 9.09 -28.09 -12.06
N HIS A 103 10.03 -27.40 -12.69
CA HIS A 103 10.72 -27.93 -13.87
C HIS A 103 11.83 -28.92 -13.48
N ALA A 104 12.54 -28.67 -12.38
CA ALA A 104 13.61 -29.53 -11.88
C ALA A 104 13.10 -30.89 -11.36
N GLN A 105 11.91 -30.94 -10.75
CA GLN A 105 11.32 -32.22 -10.32
C GLN A 105 10.85 -33.11 -11.48
N ASN A 106 10.51 -32.53 -12.63
CA ASN A 106 9.99 -33.29 -13.77
C ASN A 106 11.09 -33.85 -14.70
N VAL A 107 12.32 -33.34 -14.59
CA VAL A 107 13.48 -33.84 -15.35
C VAL A 107 14.28 -34.92 -14.61
N LEU A 108 14.17 -35.01 -13.28
CA LEU A 108 14.82 -36.07 -12.49
C LEU A 108 13.96 -37.35 -12.38
N ALA A 109 12.70 -37.28 -12.80
CA ALA A 109 11.75 -38.40 -12.79
C ALA A 109 11.66 -39.15 -14.14
N LYS A 110 12.66 -39.01 -15.01
CA LYS A 110 12.79 -39.78 -16.26
C LYS A 110 14.09 -40.57 -16.29
#